data_AF-A0A178ULI2-F1
#
_entry.id   AF-A0A178ULI2-F1
#
_cell.length_a   1.000
_cell.length_b   1.000
_cell.length_c   1.000
_cell.angle_alpha   90.00
_cell.angle_beta   90.00
_cell.angle_gamma   90.00
#
_symmetry.space_group_name_H-M   'P 1'
#
loop_
_entity.id
_entity.type
_entity.pdbx_description
1 polymer ?
#
loop_
_entity_poly.entity_id
_entity_poly.type
_entity_poly.pdbx_seq_one_letter_code
_entity_poly.pdbx_strand_id
1 'polypeptide(L)'
;MVEVLDDTLDYKVQLLEYESVHDDDDDDDENGNRLFRACTEYTYNEAEGSEPIFTIPKSERIRFSNKVPASRVTEEMHGELKEFLSVDYRATPINVIHC
;
A
#
# COMPACT_ATOMS: atom_id res chain seq x y z
N MET A 1 -0.84 -2.89 -3.23
CA MET A 1 -1.62 -3.20 -2.01
C MET A 1 -2.82 -2.24 -1.96
N VAL A 2 -3.82 -2.44 -1.11
CA VAL A 2 -4.94 -1.47 -0.97
C VAL A 2 -5.25 -1.17 0.50
N GLU A 3 -5.63 0.06 0.80
CA GLU A 3 -6.24 0.46 2.08
C GLU A 3 -7.76 0.41 1.94
N VAL A 4 -8.46 -0.13 2.95
CA VAL A 4 -9.93 -0.09 3.01
C VAL A 4 -10.37 1.22 3.64
N LEU A 5 -11.14 2.01 2.89
CA LEU A 5 -11.69 3.29 3.34
C LEU A 5 -13.11 3.13 3.92
N ASP A 6 -13.91 2.24 3.34
CA ASP A 6 -15.26 1.88 3.81
C ASP A 6 -15.58 0.42 3.44
N ASP A 7 -16.14 -0.34 4.38
CA ASP A 7 -16.55 -1.74 4.18
C ASP A 7 -18.06 -1.97 4.43
N THR A 8 -18.86 -0.91 4.54
CA THR A 8 -20.26 -1.00 5.00
C THR A 8 -21.24 -1.48 3.93
N LEU A 9 -21.02 -1.12 2.66
CA LEU A 9 -21.87 -1.48 1.52
C LEU A 9 -21.11 -2.34 0.51
N ASP A 10 -20.20 -1.70 -0.19
CA ASP A 10 -19.27 -2.31 -1.12
C ASP A 10 -17.88 -1.76 -0.77
N TYR A 11 -16.89 -2.65 -0.65
CA TYR A 11 -15.55 -2.32 -0.18
C TYR A 11 -14.96 -1.19 -1.03
N LYS A 12 -14.96 0.03 -0.48
CA LYS A 12 -14.30 1.19 -1.07
C LYS A 12 -12.87 1.20 -0.59
N VAL A 13 -11.94 1.19 -1.54
CA VAL A 13 -10.51 1.04 -1.27
C VAL A 13 -9.70 2.10 -2.00
N GLN A 14 -8.51 2.38 -1.48
CA GLN A 14 -7.49 3.20 -2.11
C GLN A 14 -6.28 2.35 -2.45
N LEU A 15 -5.73 2.53 -3.65
CA LEU A 15 -4.49 1.87 -4.03
C LEU A 15 -3.30 2.49 -3.29
N LEU A 16 -2.43 1.60 -2.83
CA LEU A 16 -1.17 1.93 -2.19
C LEU A 16 -0.01 1.57 -3.11
N GLU A 17 0.92 2.51 -3.25
CA GLU A 17 2.22 2.30 -3.87
C GLU A 17 3.31 2.13 -2.82
N TYR A 18 4.31 1.32 -3.16
CA TYR A 18 5.49 1.13 -2.34
C TYR A 18 6.40 2.35 -2.48
N GLU A 19 6.85 2.87 -1.34
CA GLU A 19 7.90 3.89 -1.31
C GLU A 19 9.25 3.18 -1.14
N SER A 20 10.05 3.17 -2.21
CA SER A 20 11.42 2.66 -2.12
C SER A 20 12.29 3.69 -1.42
N VAL A 21 12.66 3.43 -0.18
CA VAL A 21 13.71 4.18 0.51
C VAL A 21 15.05 3.65 -0.02
N HIS A 22 15.51 4.20 -1.15
CA HIS A 22 16.87 3.99 -1.63
C HIS A 22 17.73 5.14 -1.11
N ASP A 23 18.52 4.86 -0.09
CA ASP A 23 19.81 5.52 0.06
C ASP A 23 20.86 4.52 -0.39
N ASP A 24 21.67 4.92 -1.38
CA ASP A 24 22.88 4.21 -1.75
C ASP A 24 23.74 3.97 -0.49
N ASP A 25 24.37 2.80 -0.40
CA ASP A 25 25.27 2.29 0.65
C ASP A 25 24.65 1.31 1.68
N ASP A 26 25.06 0.05 1.51
CA ASP A 26 25.32 -1.00 2.50
C ASP A 26 24.46 -1.12 3.78
N ASP A 27 23.99 -2.37 3.93
CA ASP A 27 23.72 -3.08 5.19
C ASP A 27 22.42 -2.76 5.96
N ASP A 28 21.57 -3.79 5.99
CA ASP A 28 20.68 -4.15 7.10
C ASP A 28 19.64 -3.07 7.49
N ASP A 29 18.53 -3.02 6.75
CA ASP A 29 17.29 -2.40 7.24
C ASP A 29 16.81 -3.19 8.47
N GLU A 30 17.35 -2.81 9.63
CA GLU A 30 17.08 -3.36 10.95
C GLU A 30 15.60 -3.18 11.35
N ASN A 31 14.82 -2.38 10.60
CA ASN A 31 13.42 -2.12 10.86
C ASN A 31 12.47 -3.13 10.20
N GLY A 32 12.89 -3.87 9.17
CA GLY A 32 12.10 -4.99 8.64
C GLY A 32 10.72 -4.61 8.07
N ASN A 33 10.44 -3.32 7.90
CA ASN A 33 9.11 -2.78 7.60
C ASN A 33 9.14 -2.03 6.27
N ARG A 34 8.15 -2.29 5.41
CA ARG A 34 7.97 -1.59 4.14
C ARG A 34 7.01 -0.43 4.31
N LEU A 35 7.35 0.69 3.68
CA LEU A 35 6.52 1.89 3.66
C LEU A 35 5.66 1.92 2.39
N PHE A 36 4.40 2.27 2.59
CA PHE A 36 3.43 2.45 1.52
C PHE A 36 2.78 3.82 1.64
N ARG A 37 2.49 4.45 0.51
CA ARG A 37 1.69 5.68 0.47
C ARG A 37 0.49 5.53 -0.45
N ALA A 38 -0.49 6.39 -0.26
CA ALA A 38 -1.63 6.50 -1.15
C ALA A 38 -1.18 6.90 -2.55
N CYS A 39 -1.61 6.18 -3.59
CA CYS A 39 -1.42 6.61 -4.97
C CYS A 39 -2.18 7.93 -5.19
N THR A 40 -1.50 8.92 -5.75
CA THR A 40 -2.11 10.19 -6.16
C THR A 40 -2.63 10.13 -7.61
N GLU A 41 -2.05 9.27 -8.44
CA GLU A 41 -2.39 9.09 -9.85
C GLU A 41 -2.45 7.60 -10.22
N TYR A 42 -3.45 7.19 -11.00
CA TYR A 42 -3.69 5.79 -11.35
C TYR A 42 -3.18 5.48 -12.77
N THR A 43 -2.26 4.52 -12.92
CA THR A 43 -1.60 4.24 -14.22
C THR A 43 -2.14 3.02 -14.95
N TYR A 44 -3.01 2.20 -14.34
CA TYR A 44 -3.38 0.91 -14.91
C TYR A 44 -4.78 0.47 -14.52
N ASN A 45 -5.82 0.94 -15.23
CA ASN A 45 -7.11 0.25 -15.37
C ASN A 45 -7.94 0.92 -16.48
N GLU A 46 -8.07 0.26 -17.64
CA GLU A 46 -8.88 0.75 -18.77
C GLU A 46 -10.41 0.68 -18.51
N ALA A 47 -10.84 0.01 -17.43
CA ALA A 47 -12.24 -0.32 -17.18
C ALA A 47 -12.98 0.65 -16.22
N GLU A 48 -12.29 1.33 -15.30
CA GLU A 48 -12.94 2.12 -14.23
C GLU A 48 -12.37 3.55 -14.05
N GLY A 49 -11.69 4.07 -15.08
CA GLY A 49 -11.19 5.45 -15.05
C GLY A 49 -9.93 5.64 -14.19
N SER A 50 -9.40 6.87 -14.26
CA SER A 50 -8.08 7.27 -13.76
C SER A 50 -8.00 7.45 -12.23
N GLU A 51 -8.99 6.97 -11.47
CA GLU A 51 -9.12 7.29 -10.05
C GLU A 51 -8.44 6.25 -9.15
N PRO A 52 -7.55 6.66 -8.21
CA PRO A 52 -6.85 5.76 -7.30
C PRO A 52 -7.73 5.17 -6.18
N ILE A 53 -8.99 5.59 -6.12
CA ILE A 53 -10.01 5.11 -5.19
C ILE A 53 -11.08 4.39 -6.01
N PHE A 54 -11.36 3.13 -5.66
CA PHE A 54 -12.29 2.30 -6.40
C PHE A 54 -13.07 1.37 -5.47
N THR A 55 -14.07 0.69 -6.01
CA THR A 55 -14.87 -0.28 -5.27
C THR A 55 -14.48 -1.69 -5.69
N ILE A 56 -14.21 -2.60 -4.74
CA ILE A 56 -13.90 -3.98 -5.08
C ILE A 56 -15.19 -4.72 -5.47
N PRO A 57 -15.33 -5.18 -6.73
CA PRO A 57 -16.51 -5.93 -7.14
C PRO A 57 -16.59 -7.27 -6.40
N LYS A 58 -17.81 -7.76 -6.16
CA LYS A 58 -18.06 -8.97 -5.36
C LYS A 58 -17.33 -10.21 -5.88
N SER A 59 -17.18 -10.32 -7.19
CA SER A 59 -16.46 -11.39 -7.88
C SER A 59 -14.95 -11.42 -7.60
N GLU A 60 -14.35 -10.30 -7.17
CA GLU A 60 -12.90 -10.16 -7.01
C GLU A 60 -12.42 -10.14 -5.56
N ARG A 61 -13.33 -10.11 -4.58
CA ARG A 61 -13.02 -10.00 -3.14
C ARG A 61 -12.01 -11.05 -2.65
N ILE A 62 -11.98 -12.24 -3.27
CA ILE A 62 -11.01 -13.29 -2.91
C ILE A 62 -9.56 -12.81 -3.07
N ARG A 63 -9.26 -11.99 -4.09
CA ARG A 63 -7.92 -11.43 -4.31
C ARG A 63 -7.49 -10.44 -3.21
N PHE A 64 -8.47 -9.86 -2.51
CA PHE A 64 -8.27 -8.86 -1.45
C PHE A 64 -8.60 -9.40 -0.05
N SER A 65 -8.71 -10.72 0.10
CA SER A 65 -9.14 -11.35 1.35
C SER A 65 -8.06 -11.39 2.44
N ASN A 66 -6.79 -11.23 2.07
CA ASN A 66 -5.68 -11.23 3.02
C ASN A 66 -5.55 -9.87 3.70
N LYS A 67 -5.74 -9.86 5.01
CA LYS A 67 -5.49 -8.67 5.85
C LYS A 67 -4.02 -8.66 6.26
N VAL A 68 -3.40 -7.50 6.12
CA VAL A 68 -2.01 -7.27 6.47
C VAL A 68 -1.98 -6.24 7.62
N PRO A 69 -1.30 -6.53 8.75
CA PRO A 69 -1.07 -5.55 9.79
C PRO A 69 -0.28 -4.35 9.24
N ALA A 70 -0.74 -3.15 9.52
CA ALA A 70 -0.09 -1.91 9.13
C ALA A 70 -0.23 -0.87 10.24
N SER A 71 0.70 0.07 10.32
CA SER A 71 0.66 1.21 11.24
C SER A 71 0.91 2.50 10.48
N ARG A 72 0.12 3.55 10.78
CA ARG A 72 0.38 4.90 10.25
C ARG A 72 1.63 5.46 10.92
N VAL A 73 2.58 5.89 10.11
CA VAL A 73 3.82 6.54 10.53
C VAL A 73 3.99 7.84 9.78
N THR A 74 4.78 8.74 10.35
CA THR A 74 5.08 10.03 9.74
C THR A 74 6.59 10.16 9.71
N GLU A 75 7.16 10.24 8.51
CA GLU A 75 8.60 10.27 8.29
C GLU A 75 8.97 11.48 7.44
N GLU A 76 10.15 12.05 7.69
CA GLU A 76 10.71 13.12 6.87
C GLU A 76 11.45 12.49 5.69
N MET A 77 11.02 12.78 4.47
CA MET A 77 11.70 12.38 3.23
C MET A 77 11.91 13.60 2.34
N HIS A 78 13.14 13.80 1.88
CA HIS A 78 13.53 14.95 1.05
C HIS A 78 13.19 16.32 1.68
N GLY A 79 13.25 16.42 3.01
CA GLY A 79 12.93 17.66 3.75
C GLY A 79 11.43 17.95 3.87
N GLU A 80 10.57 17.00 3.50
CA GLU A 80 9.13 17.09 3.66
C GLU A 80 8.62 15.98 4.59
N LEU A 81 7.76 16.34 5.53
CA LEU A 81 7.13 15.39 6.43
C LEU A 81 5.94 14.71 5.70
N LYS A 82 6.02 13.40 5.51
CA LYS A 82 5.03 12.60 4.76
C LYS A 82 4.44 11.51 5.63
N GLU A 83 3.15 11.22 5.41
CA GLU A 83 2.45 10.10 6.06
C GLU A 83 2.61 8.81 5.24
N PHE A 84 2.92 7.72 5.93
CA PHE A 84 3.06 6.39 5.34
C PHE A 84 2.30 5.34 6.15
N LEU A 85 2.03 4.21 5.51
CA LEU A 85 1.63 2.97 6.13
C LEU A 85 2.86 2.05 6.20
N SER A 86 3.33 1.81 7.43
CA SER A 86 4.40 0.87 7.72
C SER A 86 3.83 -0.54 7.88
N VAL A 87 4.39 -1.49 7.12
CA VAL A 87 3.96 -2.89 7.06
C VAL A 87 5.15 -3.78 7.36
N ASP A 88 5.04 -4.64 8.37
CA ASP A 88 6.05 -5.66 8.67
C ASP A 88 6.06 -6.72 7.56
N TYR A 89 7.07 -6.70 6.69
CA TYR A 89 7.10 -7.60 5.54
C TYR A 89 7.27 -9.07 5.98
N ARG A 90 7.85 -9.32 7.16
CA ARG A 90 8.04 -10.67 7.71
C ARG A 90 6.72 -11.30 8.13
N ALA A 91 5.73 -10.47 8.45
CA ALA A 91 4.36 -10.88 8.74
C ALA A 91 3.46 -10.95 7.49
N THR A 92 3.98 -10.61 6.30
CA THR A 92 3.23 -10.65 5.04
C THR A 92 3.57 -11.87 4.18
N PRO A 93 2.59 -12.42 3.45
CA PRO A 93 2.86 -13.51 2.53
C PRO A 93 3.76 -13.03 1.37
N ILE A 94 4.68 -13.91 0.93
CA ILE A 94 5.79 -13.60 0.02
C ILE A 94 5.34 -12.96 -1.30
N ASN A 95 4.12 -13.25 -1.76
CA ASN A 95 3.53 -12.65 -2.95
C ASN A 95 3.25 -11.14 -2.82
N VAL A 96 3.28 -10.57 -1.61
CA VAL A 96 3.18 -9.12 -1.34
C VAL A 96 4.58 -8.47 -1.34
N ILE A 97 5.64 -9.28 -1.21
CA ILE A 97 7.04 -8.86 -1.04
C ILE A 97 7.74 -8.60 -2.40
N HIS A 98 7.19 -9.07 -3.52
CA HIS A 98 7.81 -8.98 -4.87
C HIS A 98 6.98 -8.20 -5.90
N CYS A 99 6.10 -7.29 -5.47
CA CYS A 99 5.36 -6.40 -6.39
C CYS A 99 6.20 -5.19 -6.79
#